data_AF-A0A939P7G3-F1
#
_entry.id   AF-A0A939P7G3-F1
#
_cell.length_a   1.000
_cell.length_b   1.000
_cell.length_c   1.000
_cell.angle_alpha   90.00
_cell.angle_beta   90.00
_cell.angle_gamma   90.00
#
_symmetry.space_group_name_H-M   'P 1'
#
loop_
_entity.id
_entity.type
_entity.pdbx_description
1 polymer ?
#
loop_
_entity_poly.entity_id
_entity_poly.type
_entity_poly.pdbx_seq_one_letter_code
_entity_poly.pdbx_strand_id
1 'polypeptide(L)'
;MASATAPTAGEFLPQLDVDGPAPQSRVTVFFRLILLIPQWFVLIFVSIAAFFVQVIGWFAALFMGRLPDWAAEFLTGYLSWWTRVSAYGTLLVDQYPPFAMRAPDYTVRIEVRPGPLNRLAVFFRFILLIPAAILSALLSYGWQVAGFVIWLFVLINGSMPQALFEATAAVQRYAMRYNAYVMLLTSAYPKGPFGDQDSPQAAQPRASATRPLLVSSNGRTLLIVFIVLGVVGYLAQTSLQLNR
;
A
#
# COMPACT_ATOMS: atom_id res chain seq x y z
N MET A 1 -2.07 -6.77 -46.32
CA MET A 1 -2.52 -5.89 -45.21
C MET A 1 -2.21 -6.59 -43.91
N ALA A 2 -1.09 -6.24 -43.28
CA ALA A 2 -0.69 -6.81 -42.01
C ALA A 2 -1.56 -6.20 -40.90
N SER A 3 -2.42 -7.00 -40.29
CA SER A 3 -3.15 -6.61 -39.08
C SER A 3 -2.12 -6.32 -38.00
N ALA A 4 -2.05 -5.05 -37.58
CA ALA A 4 -1.25 -4.64 -36.44
C ALA A 4 -1.76 -5.38 -35.21
N THR A 5 -0.97 -6.34 -34.71
CA THR A 5 -1.15 -6.95 -33.40
C THR A 5 -1.17 -5.83 -32.37
N ALA A 6 -2.33 -5.58 -31.77
CA ALA A 6 -2.44 -4.67 -30.63
C ALA A 6 -1.38 -5.08 -29.60
N PRO A 7 -0.60 -4.14 -29.03
CA PRO A 7 0.35 -4.47 -27.99
C PRO A 7 -0.41 -5.18 -26.87
N THR A 8 0.07 -6.36 -26.46
CA THR A 8 -0.39 -7.05 -25.25
C THR A 8 -0.27 -6.04 -24.11
N ALA A 9 -1.38 -5.41 -23.74
CA ALA A 9 -1.41 -4.44 -22.67
C ALA A 9 -0.90 -5.15 -21.41
N GLY A 10 0.29 -4.76 -20.95
CA GLY A 10 0.90 -5.33 -19.76
C GLY A 10 -0.09 -5.29 -18.59
N GLU A 11 -0.07 -6.35 -17.77
CA GLU A 11 -0.89 -6.47 -16.57
C GLU A 11 -0.80 -5.19 -15.72
N PHE A 12 -1.92 -4.48 -15.53
CA PHE A 12 -1.96 -3.23 -14.76
C PHE A 12 -1.78 -3.52 -13.26
N LEU A 13 -0.64 -3.07 -12.72
CA LEU A 13 -0.42 -3.08 -11.28
C LEU A 13 -1.05 -1.83 -10.65
N PRO A 14 -1.78 -1.97 -9.52
CA PRO A 14 -2.23 -0.81 -8.75
C PRO A 14 -1.08 0.14 -8.44
N GLN A 15 -1.35 1.43 -8.58
CA GLN A 15 -0.34 2.47 -8.46
C GLN A 15 -0.64 3.36 -7.27
N LEU A 16 0.41 3.68 -6.53
CA LEU A 16 0.37 4.63 -5.43
C LEU A 16 0.97 5.93 -5.97
N ASP A 17 0.25 7.02 -5.84
CA ASP A 17 0.67 8.37 -6.21
C ASP A 17 0.76 9.20 -4.93
N VAL A 18 1.97 9.62 -4.60
CA VAL A 18 2.28 10.46 -3.45
C VAL A 18 3.17 11.59 -3.95
N ASP A 19 2.84 12.81 -3.51
CA ASP A 19 3.70 13.96 -3.77
C ASP A 19 5.04 13.73 -3.03
N GLY A 20 6.16 14.19 -3.60
CA GLY A 20 7.51 13.88 -3.07
C GLY A 20 7.74 14.31 -1.61
N PRO A 21 8.93 14.05 -1.05
CA PRO A 21 9.22 14.38 0.34
C PRO A 21 8.98 15.86 0.61
N ALA A 22 7.97 16.16 1.42
CA ALA A 22 7.61 17.51 1.82
C ALA A 22 8.13 17.82 3.23
N PRO A 23 8.37 19.12 3.55
CA PRO A 23 8.58 19.55 4.93
C PRO A 23 7.40 19.12 5.82
N GLN A 24 7.69 18.76 7.06
CA GLN A 24 6.71 18.31 8.04
C GLN A 24 6.75 19.15 9.31
N SER A 25 5.57 19.39 9.89
CA SER A 25 5.50 20.02 11.20
C SER A 25 6.01 19.07 12.30
N ARG A 26 6.97 19.53 13.09
CA ARG A 26 7.52 18.75 14.21
C ARG A 26 6.45 18.41 15.25
N VAL A 27 5.46 19.30 15.42
CA VAL A 27 4.36 19.11 16.36
C VAL A 27 3.43 17.99 15.88
N THR A 28 3.08 17.96 14.59
CA THR A 28 2.23 16.90 14.04
C THR A 28 2.96 15.56 14.03
N VAL A 29 4.27 15.56 13.79
CA VAL A 29 5.13 14.36 13.88
C VAL A 29 5.20 13.83 15.31
N PHE A 30 5.38 14.71 16.30
CA PHE A 30 5.42 14.31 17.72
C PHE A 30 4.08 13.69 18.16
N PHE A 31 2.97 14.33 17.83
CA PHE A 31 1.62 13.87 18.19
C PHE A 31 0.98 12.94 17.16
N ARG A 32 1.74 12.42 16.18
CA ARG A 32 1.20 11.66 15.03
C ARG A 32 0.31 10.50 15.46
N LEU A 33 0.77 9.74 16.44
CA LEU A 33 0.06 8.57 16.96
C LEU A 33 -1.26 8.96 17.63
N ILE A 34 -1.30 10.07 18.36
CA ILE A 34 -2.54 10.57 18.99
C ILE A 34 -3.53 11.05 17.91
N LEU A 35 -3.03 11.77 16.89
CA LEU A 35 -3.86 12.25 15.77
C LEU A 35 -4.46 11.12 14.93
N LEU A 36 -3.85 9.93 14.93
CA LEU A 36 -4.35 8.73 14.26
C LEU A 36 -5.49 8.04 15.01
N ILE A 37 -5.63 8.23 16.32
CA ILE A 37 -6.66 7.54 17.12
C ILE A 37 -8.08 7.76 16.55
N PRO A 38 -8.51 9.00 16.24
CA PRO A 38 -9.81 9.23 15.62
C PRO A 38 -9.99 8.54 14.27
N GLN A 39 -8.93 8.48 13.44
CA GLN A 39 -8.96 7.80 12.14
C GLN A 39 -9.17 6.30 12.30
N TRP A 40 -8.40 5.67 13.19
CA TRP A 40 -8.53 4.24 13.45
C TRP A 40 -9.88 3.88 14.04
N PHE A 41 -10.41 4.72 14.93
CA PHE A 41 -11.75 4.51 15.47
C PHE A 41 -12.80 4.40 14.36
N VAL A 42 -12.83 5.36 13.43
CA VAL A 42 -13.79 5.33 12.31
C VAL A 42 -13.48 4.19 11.33
N LEU A 43 -12.21 3.97 11.01
CA LEU A 43 -11.80 2.89 10.11
C LEU A 43 -12.13 1.49 10.63
N ILE A 44 -12.23 1.27 11.94
CA ILE A 44 -12.69 -0.01 12.51
C ILE A 44 -14.14 -0.28 12.09
N PHE A 45 -15.04 0.71 12.13
CA PHE A 45 -16.42 0.50 11.68
C PHE A 45 -16.50 0.27 10.17
N VAL A 46 -15.73 1.04 9.39
CA VAL A 46 -15.69 0.89 7.93
C VAL A 46 -15.07 -0.45 7.54
N SER A 47 -14.09 -0.95 8.28
CA SER A 47 -13.45 -2.24 8.00
C SER A 47 -14.38 -3.42 8.26
N ILE A 48 -15.28 -3.33 9.25
CA ILE A 48 -16.35 -4.31 9.46
C ILE A 48 -17.25 -4.37 8.22
N ALA A 49 -17.69 -3.21 7.71
CA ALA A 49 -18.47 -3.17 6.48
C ALA A 49 -17.67 -3.73 5.28
N ALA A 50 -16.39 -3.36 5.15
CA ALA A 50 -15.50 -3.87 4.11
C ALA A 50 -15.34 -5.39 4.15
N PHE A 51 -15.28 -5.99 5.34
CA PHE A 51 -15.22 -7.44 5.52
C PHE A 51 -16.46 -8.11 4.90
N PHE A 52 -17.67 -7.63 5.22
CA PHE A 52 -18.90 -8.20 4.63
C PHE A 52 -18.98 -7.96 3.12
N VAL A 53 -18.63 -6.76 2.65
CA VAL A 53 -18.58 -6.45 1.20
C VAL A 53 -17.59 -7.38 0.49
N GLN A 54 -16.44 -7.66 1.10
CA GLN A 54 -15.43 -8.54 0.54
C GLN A 54 -15.89 -10.00 0.50
N VAL A 55 -16.57 -10.49 1.54
CA VAL A 55 -17.16 -11.84 1.55
C VAL A 55 -18.17 -11.99 0.42
N ILE A 56 -19.11 -11.03 0.29
CA ILE A 56 -20.08 -11.01 -0.81
C ILE A 56 -19.37 -10.91 -2.17
N GLY A 57 -18.35 -10.05 -2.26
CA GLY A 57 -17.53 -9.84 -3.44
C GLY A 57 -16.77 -11.09 -3.87
N TRP A 58 -16.33 -11.92 -2.93
CA TRP A 58 -15.65 -13.19 -3.20
C TRP A 58 -16.59 -14.20 -3.87
N PHE A 59 -17.79 -14.40 -3.31
CA PHE A 59 -18.81 -15.25 -3.94
C PHE A 59 -19.19 -14.71 -5.33
N ALA A 60 -19.46 -13.42 -5.42
CA ALA A 60 -19.76 -12.75 -6.68
C ALA A 60 -18.65 -12.96 -7.73
N ALA A 61 -17.38 -12.82 -7.34
CA ALA A 61 -16.24 -13.05 -8.20
C ALA A 61 -16.10 -14.51 -8.65
N LEU A 62 -16.45 -15.49 -7.81
CA LEU A 62 -16.45 -16.91 -8.20
C LEU A 62 -17.51 -17.22 -9.26
N PHE A 63 -18.73 -16.68 -9.11
CA PHE A 63 -19.83 -16.97 -10.04
C PHE A 63 -19.76 -16.12 -11.31
N MET A 64 -19.50 -14.82 -11.17
CA MET A 64 -19.51 -13.86 -12.28
C MET A 64 -18.13 -13.64 -12.91
N GLY A 65 -17.05 -14.04 -12.24
CA GLY A 65 -15.68 -13.72 -12.70
C GLY A 65 -15.32 -12.24 -12.57
N ARG A 66 -16.05 -11.46 -11.76
CA ARG A 66 -15.77 -10.05 -11.47
C ARG A 66 -16.45 -9.61 -10.17
N LEU A 67 -15.96 -8.54 -9.57
CA LEU A 67 -16.68 -7.84 -8.49
C LEU A 67 -17.92 -7.12 -9.06
N PRO A 68 -19.04 -7.09 -8.31
CA PRO A 68 -20.12 -6.13 -8.57
C PRO A 68 -19.61 -4.70 -8.43
N ASP A 69 -20.15 -3.78 -9.22
CA ASP A 69 -19.63 -2.41 -9.32
C ASP A 69 -19.71 -1.68 -7.97
N TRP A 70 -20.81 -1.84 -7.23
CA TRP A 70 -20.96 -1.28 -5.87
C TRP A 70 -19.90 -1.78 -4.88
N ALA A 71 -19.52 -3.06 -4.97
CA ALA A 71 -18.54 -3.68 -4.09
C ALA A 71 -17.14 -3.20 -4.44
N ALA A 72 -16.82 -3.13 -5.74
CA ALA A 72 -15.57 -2.59 -6.24
C ALA A 72 -15.39 -1.11 -5.85
N GLU A 73 -16.44 -0.31 -5.96
CA GLU A 73 -16.44 1.10 -5.56
C GLU A 73 -16.23 1.28 -4.06
N PHE A 74 -16.95 0.52 -3.23
CA PHE A 74 -16.83 0.58 -1.77
C PHE A 74 -15.43 0.17 -1.31
N LEU A 75 -14.93 -0.99 -1.77
CA LEU A 75 -13.63 -1.51 -1.39
C LEU A 75 -12.48 -0.62 -1.88
N THR A 76 -12.61 -0.02 -3.06
CA THR A 76 -11.64 0.96 -3.56
C THR A 76 -11.63 2.22 -2.69
N GLY A 77 -12.81 2.71 -2.27
CA GLY A 77 -12.93 3.82 -1.33
C GLY A 77 -12.27 3.52 0.02
N TYR A 78 -12.56 2.34 0.58
CA TYR A 78 -11.95 1.87 1.82
C TYR A 78 -10.43 1.77 1.70
N LEU A 79 -9.92 1.10 0.65
CA LEU A 79 -8.49 0.95 0.40
C LEU A 79 -7.81 2.32 0.23
N SER A 80 -8.47 3.26 -0.47
CA SER A 80 -7.97 4.62 -0.66
C SER A 80 -7.83 5.35 0.68
N TRP A 81 -8.84 5.25 1.55
CA TRP A 81 -8.80 5.87 2.87
C TRP A 81 -7.76 5.21 3.79
N TRP A 82 -7.72 3.88 3.84
CA TRP A 82 -6.70 3.13 4.57
C TRP A 82 -5.28 3.54 4.14
N THR A 83 -5.05 3.66 2.82
CA THR A 83 -3.75 4.07 2.27
C THR A 83 -3.38 5.50 2.67
N ARG A 84 -4.34 6.44 2.69
CA ARG A 84 -4.11 7.81 3.18
C ARG A 84 -3.70 7.84 4.65
N VAL A 85 -4.42 7.12 5.50
CA VAL A 85 -4.16 7.05 6.95
C VAL A 85 -2.81 6.37 7.22
N SER A 86 -2.54 5.29 6.50
CA SER A 86 -1.27 4.58 6.62
C SER A 86 -0.09 5.45 6.16
N ALA A 87 -0.21 6.18 5.05
CA ALA A 87 0.83 7.11 4.58
C ALA A 87 1.09 8.29 5.54
N TYR A 88 0.04 8.81 6.19
CA TYR A 88 0.20 9.81 7.24
C TYR A 88 0.93 9.24 8.46
N GLY A 89 0.57 8.02 8.87
CA GLY A 89 1.21 7.33 10.00
C GLY A 89 2.65 6.92 9.74
N THR A 90 3.00 6.60 8.49
CA THR A 90 4.38 6.32 8.09
C THR A 90 5.23 7.55 7.82
N LEU A 91 4.71 8.75 8.11
CA LEU A 91 5.38 10.02 7.88
C LEU A 91 5.75 10.25 6.40
N LEU A 92 5.01 9.67 5.45
CA LEU A 92 5.21 10.01 4.02
C LEU A 92 4.65 11.39 3.70
N VAL A 93 3.56 11.78 4.36
CA VAL A 93 2.85 13.03 4.11
C VAL A 93 2.50 13.72 5.42
N ASP A 94 2.54 15.05 5.43
CA ASP A 94 2.22 15.86 6.62
C ASP A 94 0.75 16.30 6.70
N GLN A 95 0.05 16.36 5.56
CA GLN A 95 -1.36 16.74 5.52
C GLN A 95 -2.20 15.70 6.27
N TYR A 96 -3.07 16.14 7.18
CA TYR A 96 -3.95 15.23 7.91
C TYR A 96 -5.00 14.61 6.95
N PRO A 97 -5.23 13.28 7.00
CA PRO A 97 -6.12 12.62 6.06
C PRO A 97 -7.60 13.01 6.31
N PRO A 98 -8.38 13.29 5.26
CA PRO A 98 -9.82 13.53 5.40
C PRO A 98 -10.58 12.24 5.74
N PHE A 99 -11.62 12.36 6.56
CA PHE A 99 -12.57 11.27 6.89
C PHE A 99 -13.53 11.02 5.73
N ALA A 100 -13.01 10.51 4.62
CA ALA A 100 -13.79 10.29 3.41
C ALA A 100 -13.30 9.04 2.68
N MET A 101 -14.20 8.36 1.98
CA MET A 101 -13.85 7.24 1.09
C MET A 101 -13.07 7.72 -0.15
N ARG A 102 -13.46 8.88 -0.70
CA ARG A 102 -12.82 9.51 -1.87
C ARG A 102 -12.34 10.91 -1.51
N ALA A 103 -11.11 11.24 -1.88
CA ALA A 103 -10.51 12.54 -1.66
C ALA A 103 -9.55 12.85 -2.84
N PRO A 104 -10.07 13.27 -4.00
CA PRO A 104 -9.28 13.43 -5.22
C PRO A 104 -8.20 14.52 -5.11
N ASP A 105 -8.44 15.54 -4.29
CA ASP A 105 -7.51 16.66 -4.07
C ASP A 105 -6.47 16.40 -2.98
N TYR A 106 -6.50 15.23 -2.35
CA TYR A 106 -5.51 14.87 -1.33
C TYR A 106 -4.19 14.42 -1.96
N THR A 107 -3.11 14.59 -1.21
CA THR A 107 -1.73 14.31 -1.65
C THR A 107 -1.45 12.82 -1.92
N VAL A 108 -2.16 11.90 -1.25
CA VAL A 108 -2.05 10.45 -1.47
C VAL A 108 -3.24 9.93 -2.27
N ARG A 109 -2.95 9.40 -3.45
CA ARG A 109 -3.94 8.85 -4.39
C ARG A 109 -3.56 7.43 -4.76
N ILE A 110 -4.57 6.61 -5.04
CA ILE A 110 -4.38 5.27 -5.56
C ILE A 110 -5.10 5.14 -6.88
N GLU A 111 -4.47 4.49 -7.85
CA GLU A 111 -5.14 4.07 -9.07
C GLU A 111 -5.30 2.56 -9.05
N VAL A 112 -6.55 2.13 -9.01
CA VAL A 112 -6.96 0.73 -9.06
C VAL A 112 -7.97 0.60 -10.19
N ARG A 113 -7.84 -0.46 -10.99
CA ARG A 113 -8.73 -0.75 -12.11
C ARG A 113 -9.37 -2.12 -11.88
N PRO A 114 -10.48 -2.20 -11.12
CA PRO A 114 -11.25 -3.43 -11.00
C PRO A 114 -11.61 -3.94 -12.38
N GLY A 115 -11.45 -5.24 -12.58
CA GLY A 115 -11.59 -5.86 -13.90
C GLY A 115 -11.97 -7.33 -13.81
N PRO A 116 -11.91 -8.05 -14.93
CA PRO A 116 -12.18 -9.49 -14.94
C PRO A 116 -11.20 -10.24 -14.04
N LEU A 117 -11.72 -11.23 -13.32
CA LEU A 117 -11.01 -12.09 -12.39
C LEU A 117 -11.10 -13.54 -12.87
N ASN A 118 -9.98 -14.25 -12.80
CA ASN A 118 -9.98 -15.69 -13.00
C ASN A 118 -10.60 -16.37 -11.77
N ARG A 119 -11.71 -17.09 -11.97
CA ARG A 119 -12.46 -17.80 -10.91
C ARG A 119 -11.60 -18.81 -10.16
N LEU A 120 -10.74 -19.53 -10.87
CA LEU A 120 -9.80 -20.49 -10.28
C LEU A 120 -8.79 -19.78 -9.37
N ALA A 121 -8.27 -18.63 -9.84
CA ALA A 121 -7.37 -17.80 -9.05
C ALA A 121 -8.06 -17.15 -7.85
N VAL A 122 -9.38 -16.88 -7.92
CA VAL A 122 -10.19 -16.41 -6.79
C VAL A 122 -10.38 -17.51 -5.75
N PHE A 123 -10.63 -18.74 -6.19
CA PHE A 123 -10.79 -19.90 -5.30
C PHE A 123 -9.48 -20.25 -4.59
N PHE A 124 -8.37 -20.35 -5.32
CA PHE A 124 -7.04 -20.63 -4.76
C PHE A 124 -6.33 -19.38 -4.24
N ARG A 125 -7.01 -18.24 -4.15
CA ARG A 125 -6.39 -16.97 -3.74
C ARG A 125 -5.76 -17.05 -2.37
N PHE A 126 -6.34 -17.83 -1.45
CA PHE A 126 -5.77 -18.03 -0.10
C PHE A 126 -4.37 -18.64 -0.12
N ILE A 127 -4.08 -19.56 -1.06
CA ILE A 127 -2.76 -20.15 -1.24
C ILE A 127 -1.82 -19.13 -1.91
N LEU A 128 -2.31 -18.46 -2.97
CA LEU A 128 -1.56 -17.42 -3.67
C LEU A 128 -1.21 -16.24 -2.76
N LEU A 129 -2.02 -15.97 -1.75
CA LEU A 129 -1.77 -14.90 -0.80
C LEU A 129 -0.56 -15.17 0.09
N ILE A 130 -0.20 -16.43 0.36
CA ILE A 130 0.84 -16.76 1.35
C ILE A 130 2.19 -16.09 1.03
N PRO A 131 2.78 -16.25 -0.19
CA PRO A 131 4.07 -15.62 -0.47
C PRO A 131 3.98 -14.09 -0.46
N ALA A 132 2.90 -13.52 -1.00
CA ALA A 132 2.69 -12.07 -0.98
C ALA A 132 2.51 -11.52 0.43
N ALA A 133 1.81 -12.26 1.29
CA ALA A 133 1.56 -11.93 2.69
C ALA A 133 2.85 -11.96 3.51
N ILE A 134 3.70 -12.97 3.31
CA ILE A 134 5.02 -13.03 3.96
C ILE A 134 5.84 -11.79 3.61
N LEU A 135 5.97 -11.47 2.32
CA LEU A 135 6.74 -10.30 1.91
C LEU A 135 6.12 -8.99 2.43
N SER A 136 4.79 -8.87 2.39
CA SER A 136 4.08 -7.69 2.92
C SER A 136 4.31 -7.55 4.43
N ALA A 137 4.26 -8.66 5.17
CA ALA A 137 4.48 -8.71 6.60
C ALA A 137 5.92 -8.31 6.93
N LEU A 138 6.93 -8.93 6.30
CA LEU A 138 8.33 -8.63 6.55
C LEU A 138 8.67 -7.16 6.31
N LEU A 139 8.20 -6.59 5.20
CA LEU A 139 8.39 -5.17 4.90
C LEU A 139 7.73 -4.27 5.95
N SER A 140 6.47 -4.56 6.31
CA SER A 140 5.70 -3.75 7.26
C SER A 140 6.23 -3.85 8.70
N TYR A 141 6.58 -5.05 9.16
CA TYR A 141 7.19 -5.27 10.47
C TYR A 141 8.58 -4.65 10.53
N GLY A 142 9.39 -4.83 9.49
CA GLY A 142 10.69 -4.19 9.37
C GLY A 142 10.64 -2.68 9.49
N TRP A 143 9.72 -2.07 8.77
CA TRP A 143 9.46 -0.64 8.85
C TRP A 143 9.02 -0.22 10.26
N GLN A 144 8.12 -0.98 10.90
CA GLN A 144 7.67 -0.70 12.28
C GLN A 144 8.81 -0.75 13.30
N VAL A 145 9.72 -1.73 13.19
CA VAL A 145 10.91 -1.83 14.06
C VAL A 145 11.83 -0.61 13.85
N ALA A 146 12.01 -0.18 12.60
CA ALA A 146 12.75 1.05 12.28
C ALA A 146 11.96 2.34 12.64
N GLY A 147 10.66 2.23 12.89
CA GLY A 147 9.73 3.35 13.01
C GLY A 147 10.10 4.35 14.10
N PHE A 148 10.65 3.90 15.23
CA PHE A 148 11.13 4.80 16.28
C PHE A 148 12.32 5.67 15.82
N VAL A 149 13.27 5.06 15.09
CA VAL A 149 14.43 5.77 14.52
C VAL A 149 13.98 6.74 13.43
N ILE A 150 13.06 6.30 12.57
CA ILE A 150 12.47 7.13 11.51
C ILE A 150 11.73 8.33 12.12
N TRP A 151 10.91 8.08 13.14
CA TRP A 151 10.18 9.12 13.86
C TRP A 151 11.13 10.16 14.48
N LEU A 152 12.17 9.71 15.19
CA LEU A 152 13.16 10.62 15.77
C LEU A 152 13.91 11.42 14.70
N PHE A 153 14.31 10.76 13.61
CA PHE A 153 14.98 11.40 12.50
C PHE A 153 14.11 12.52 11.89
N VAL A 154 12.85 12.21 11.55
CA VAL A 154 11.93 13.19 10.95
C VAL A 154 11.59 14.30 11.94
N LEU A 155 11.48 14.02 13.24
CA LEU A 155 11.25 15.02 14.27
C LEU A 155 12.41 16.03 14.37
N ILE A 156 13.66 15.57 14.22
CA ILE A 156 14.87 16.41 14.28
C ILE A 156 15.11 17.13 12.95
N ASN A 157 14.99 16.43 11.83
CA ASN A 157 15.29 16.97 10.50
C ASN A 157 14.15 17.83 9.94
N GLY A 158 12.90 17.58 10.35
CA GLY A 158 11.71 18.25 9.83
C GLY A 158 11.29 17.79 8.42
N SER A 159 12.00 16.84 7.82
CA SER A 159 11.66 16.23 6.53
C SER A 159 12.27 14.84 6.41
N MET A 160 11.69 14.01 5.55
CA MET A 160 12.18 12.66 5.29
C MET A 160 13.27 12.68 4.20
N PRO A 161 14.46 12.07 4.42
CA PRO A 161 15.47 11.95 3.38
C PRO A 161 14.95 11.13 2.20
N GLN A 162 15.43 11.46 1.01
CA GLN A 162 14.97 10.85 -0.24
C GLN A 162 14.99 9.30 -0.21
N ALA A 163 16.09 8.69 0.25
CA ALA A 163 16.19 7.23 0.33
C ALA A 163 15.17 6.60 1.29
N LEU A 164 14.87 7.28 2.41
CA LEU A 164 13.91 6.80 3.39
C LEU A 164 12.47 6.98 2.89
N PHE A 165 12.21 8.06 2.15
CA PHE A 165 10.94 8.28 1.46
C PHE A 165 10.71 7.20 0.41
N GLU A 166 11.67 6.92 -0.46
CA GLU A 166 11.59 5.88 -1.49
C GLU A 166 11.31 4.50 -0.88
N ALA A 167 12.05 4.13 0.18
CA ALA A 167 11.87 2.86 0.86
C ALA A 167 10.49 2.77 1.54
N THR A 168 10.06 3.82 2.25
CA THR A 168 8.75 3.86 2.91
C THR A 168 7.62 3.85 1.88
N ALA A 169 7.73 4.59 0.79
CA ALA A 169 6.77 4.61 -0.31
C ALA A 169 6.68 3.23 -0.98
N ALA A 170 7.80 2.53 -1.14
CA ALA A 170 7.83 1.17 -1.65
C ALA A 170 7.10 0.18 -0.72
N VAL A 171 7.32 0.26 0.60
CA VAL A 171 6.58 -0.54 1.60
C VAL A 171 5.08 -0.27 1.49
N GLN A 172 4.67 1.00 1.49
CA GLN A 172 3.26 1.41 1.41
C GLN A 172 2.61 1.00 0.09
N ARG A 173 3.33 1.10 -1.02
CA ARG A 173 2.87 0.66 -2.34
C ARG A 173 2.67 -0.85 -2.38
N TYR A 174 3.63 -1.62 -1.86
CA TYR A 174 3.51 -3.07 -1.81
C TYR A 174 2.34 -3.50 -0.92
N ALA A 175 2.18 -2.88 0.25
CA ALA A 175 1.05 -3.11 1.15
C ALA A 175 -0.29 -2.76 0.47
N MET A 176 -0.38 -1.64 -0.25
CA MET A 176 -1.57 -1.26 -1.01
C MET A 176 -1.88 -2.27 -2.12
N ARG A 177 -0.88 -2.72 -2.89
CA ARG A 177 -1.04 -3.77 -3.93
C ARG A 177 -1.51 -5.08 -3.32
N TYR A 178 -0.92 -5.48 -2.19
CA TYR A 178 -1.34 -6.66 -1.43
C TYR A 178 -2.80 -6.54 -0.99
N ASN A 179 -3.21 -5.43 -0.40
CA ASN A 179 -4.60 -5.22 0.03
C ASN A 179 -5.57 -5.15 -1.15
N ALA A 180 -5.20 -4.51 -2.26
CA ALA A 180 -5.99 -4.52 -3.50
C ALA A 180 -6.18 -5.96 -4.01
N TYR A 181 -5.14 -6.79 -3.94
CA TYR A 181 -5.24 -8.20 -4.29
C TYR A 181 -6.11 -8.96 -3.28
N VAL A 182 -5.92 -8.81 -1.97
CA VAL A 182 -6.79 -9.45 -0.96
C VAL A 182 -8.26 -9.11 -1.20
N MET A 183 -8.57 -7.84 -1.48
CA MET A 183 -9.92 -7.32 -1.73
C MET A 183 -10.46 -7.58 -3.14
N LEU A 184 -9.76 -8.38 -3.95
CA LEU A 184 -10.17 -8.76 -5.32
C LEU A 184 -10.25 -7.57 -6.31
N LEU A 185 -9.74 -6.39 -5.94
CA LEU A 185 -9.79 -5.18 -6.76
C LEU A 185 -8.83 -5.21 -7.96
N THR A 186 -7.96 -6.21 -8.02
CA THR A 186 -7.07 -6.44 -9.16
C THR A 186 -6.88 -7.93 -9.38
N SER A 187 -6.71 -8.34 -10.64
CA SER A 187 -6.20 -9.67 -10.99
C SER A 187 -4.68 -9.76 -10.83
N ALA A 188 -4.00 -8.62 -10.76
CA ALA A 188 -2.55 -8.57 -10.82
C ALA A 188 -1.87 -8.98 -9.52
N TYR A 189 -0.98 -9.97 -9.61
CA TYR A 189 -0.27 -10.46 -8.43
C TYR A 189 0.67 -9.38 -7.85
N PRO A 190 0.70 -9.15 -6.52
CA PRO A 190 1.56 -8.14 -5.92
C PRO A 190 3.04 -8.41 -6.22
N LYS A 191 3.67 -7.49 -6.95
CA LYS A 191 5.09 -7.58 -7.34
C LYS A 191 5.76 -6.20 -7.37
N GLY A 192 7.08 -6.21 -7.55
CA GLY A 192 7.91 -5.00 -7.60
C GLY A 192 8.09 -4.31 -6.23
N PRO A 193 8.60 -4.98 -5.19
CA PRO A 193 8.89 -4.32 -3.91
C PRO A 193 10.00 -3.26 -4.03
N PHE A 194 10.88 -3.33 -5.03
CA PHE A 194 12.05 -2.43 -5.19
C PHE A 194 11.86 -1.32 -6.25
N GLY A 195 10.62 -0.85 -6.44
CA GLY A 195 10.32 0.18 -7.43
C GLY A 195 9.84 -0.38 -8.78
N ASP A 196 9.69 0.52 -9.74
CA ASP A 196 9.36 0.20 -11.13
C ASP A 196 10.63 0.17 -11.99
N GLN A 197 10.69 -0.75 -12.94
CA GLN A 197 11.70 -0.75 -13.99
C GLN A 197 11.08 -0.02 -15.18
N ASP A 198 11.64 1.13 -15.56
CA ASP A 198 11.31 1.98 -16.71
C ASP A 198 10.00 1.63 -17.41
N SER A 199 8.88 1.99 -16.78
CA SER A 199 7.57 1.86 -17.39
C SER A 199 7.29 3.14 -18.18
N PRO A 200 7.19 3.09 -19.52
CA PRO A 200 6.72 4.24 -20.28
C PRO A 200 5.24 4.42 -19.98
N GLN A 201 4.91 5.27 -19.01
CA GLN A 201 3.52 5.60 -18.69
C GLN A 201 3.25 7.08 -18.93
N ALA A 202 2.07 7.29 -19.52
CA ALA A 202 1.56 8.54 -20.07
C ALA A 202 1.88 9.76 -19.21
N ALA A 203 2.20 10.88 -19.88
CA ALA A 203 2.35 12.19 -19.28
C ALA A 203 1.20 12.45 -18.31
N GLN A 204 1.50 12.49 -17.01
CA GLN A 204 0.50 12.75 -15.99
C GLN A 204 0.26 14.26 -15.90
N PRO A 205 -0.99 14.69 -15.61
CA PRO A 205 -1.29 16.11 -15.42
C PRO A 205 -0.58 16.73 -14.21
N ARG A 206 -0.15 15.92 -13.24
CA ARG A 206 0.54 16.32 -12.00
C ARG A 206 1.85 15.56 -11.83
N ALA A 207 2.82 16.22 -11.18
CA ALA A 207 4.07 15.60 -10.76
C ALA A 207 3.79 14.58 -9.63
N SER A 208 4.19 13.33 -9.84
CA SER A 208 4.11 12.24 -8.86
C SER A 208 5.52 11.73 -8.57
N ALA A 209 5.88 11.56 -7.29
CA ALA A 209 7.19 11.04 -6.91
C ALA A 209 7.24 9.51 -6.91
N THR A 210 6.08 8.85 -6.98
CA THR A 210 5.96 7.39 -6.83
C THR A 210 5.41 6.73 -8.09
N ARG A 211 5.35 7.46 -9.21
CA ARG A 211 4.78 7.00 -10.47
C ARG A 211 5.54 7.51 -11.72
N PRO A 212 6.60 6.80 -12.16
CA PRO A 212 7.11 5.53 -11.60
C PRO A 212 7.85 5.73 -10.28
N LEU A 213 7.80 4.73 -9.39
CA LEU A 213 8.61 4.75 -8.17
C LEU A 213 10.00 4.24 -8.51
N LEU A 214 10.96 5.14 -8.67
CA LEU A 214 12.36 4.79 -8.85
C LEU A 214 13.04 4.74 -7.47
N VAL A 215 13.63 3.59 -7.14
CA VAL A 215 14.31 3.39 -5.85
C VAL A 215 15.83 3.39 -6.08
N SER A 216 16.48 4.39 -5.47
CA SER A 216 17.94 4.54 -5.45
C SER A 216 18.64 3.36 -4.78
N SER A 217 19.95 3.22 -4.97
CA SER A 217 20.74 2.17 -4.30
C SER A 217 20.59 2.22 -2.77
N ASN A 218 20.60 3.43 -2.19
CA ASN A 218 20.41 3.62 -0.75
C ASN A 218 19.00 3.24 -0.30
N GLY A 219 17.96 3.60 -1.08
CA GLY A 219 16.59 3.18 -0.82
C GLY A 219 16.41 1.66 -0.88
N ARG A 220 17.09 0.97 -1.82
CA ARG A 220 17.09 -0.49 -1.89
C ARG A 220 17.77 -1.14 -0.69
N THR A 221 18.89 -0.57 -0.24
CA THR A 221 19.56 -1.02 0.99
C THR A 221 18.63 -0.92 2.19
N LEU A 222 17.89 0.20 2.33
CA LEU A 222 16.91 0.36 3.40
C LEU A 222 15.77 -0.67 3.32
N LEU A 223 15.27 -1.00 2.13
CA LEU A 223 14.27 -2.06 1.96
C LEU A 223 14.80 -3.43 2.41
N ILE A 224 16.06 -3.75 2.10
CA ILE A 224 16.71 -4.99 2.57
C ILE A 224 16.81 -4.97 4.10
N VAL A 225 17.22 -3.84 4.68
CA VAL A 225 17.27 -3.65 6.14
C VAL A 225 15.90 -3.88 6.76
N PHE A 226 14.83 -3.34 6.18
CA PHE A 226 13.46 -3.60 6.67
C PHE A 226 13.12 -5.08 6.61
N ILE A 227 13.38 -5.78 5.50
CA ILE A 227 13.12 -7.23 5.43
C ILE A 227 13.87 -7.98 6.53
N VAL A 228 15.15 -7.69 6.74
CA VAL A 228 15.98 -8.32 7.79
C VAL A 228 15.43 -8.02 9.18
N LEU A 229 15.13 -6.76 9.49
CA LEU A 229 14.52 -6.35 10.76
C LEU A 229 13.16 -7.03 10.98
N GLY A 230 12.37 -7.19 9.92
CA GLY A 230 11.09 -7.89 9.96
C GLY A 230 11.25 -9.35 10.34
N VAL A 231 12.23 -10.05 9.76
CA VAL A 231 12.54 -11.46 10.11
C VAL A 231 13.01 -11.56 11.56
N VAL A 232 14.00 -10.75 11.96
CA VAL A 232 14.59 -10.79 13.30
C VAL A 232 13.53 -10.46 14.37
N GLY A 233 12.75 -9.40 14.15
CA GLY A 233 11.69 -8.98 15.06
C GLY A 233 10.61 -10.05 15.22
N TYR A 234 10.19 -10.68 14.12
CA TYR A 234 9.21 -11.77 14.15
C TYR A 234 9.70 -12.98 14.97
N LEU A 235 10.95 -13.40 14.74
CA LEU A 235 11.55 -14.52 15.47
C LEU A 235 11.70 -14.23 16.97
N ALA A 236 12.13 -13.02 17.33
CA ALA A 236 12.27 -12.61 18.73
C ALA A 236 10.92 -12.57 19.46
N GLN A 237 9.86 -12.12 18.80
CA GLN A 237 8.52 -12.13 19.39
C GLN A 237 8.01 -13.56 19.62
N THR A 238 8.26 -14.45 18.67
CA THR A 238 7.82 -15.85 18.75
C THR A 238 8.55 -16.61 19.86
N SER A 239 9.86 -16.40 20.01
CA SER A 239 10.64 -17.03 21.10
C SER A 239 10.20 -16.58 22.49
N LEU A 240 9.82 -15.30 22.65
CA LEU A 240 9.28 -14.78 23.91
C LEU A 240 7.92 -15.40 24.28
N GLN A 241 7.11 -15.79 23.29
CA GLN A 241 5.82 -16.45 23.54
C GLN A 241 5.99 -17.92 23.93
N LEU A 242 6.98 -18.60 23.37
CA LEU A 242 7.28 -20.00 23.68
C LEU A 242 7.91 -20.18 25.07
N ASN A 243 8.50 -19.12 25.63
CA ASN A 243 9.20 -19.15 26.90
C ASN A 243 8.37 -18.59 28.08
N ARG A 244 7.06 -18.41 27.88
CA ARG A 244 6.06 -18.07 28.92
C ARG A 244 5.15 -19.26 29.17
#